data_AF-A0A956SIJ5-F1
#
_entry.id   AF-A0A956SIJ5-F1
#
_cell.length_a   1.000
_cell.length_b   1.000
_cell.length_c   1.000
_cell.angle_alpha   90.00
_cell.angle_beta   90.00
_cell.angle_gamma   90.00
#
_symmetry.space_group_name_H-M   'P 1'
#
loop_
_entity.id
_entity.type
_entity.pdbx_description
1 polymer ?
#
loop_
_entity_poly.entity_id
_entity_poly.type
_entity_poly.pdbx_seq_one_letter_code
_entity_poly.pdbx_strand_id
1 'polypeptide(L)'
;MSLNRYATKRDLNERPIVDALRAVGATVVQLDKPVDLLVGFRRETFLLEVKQPKGRLTDDQEEFFVEWQGGQLFTVRSVEQALACIGATSQSRVNDNRESWETGPHGVSIGPRIPAADSQGEPK
;
A
#
# COMPACT_ATOMS: atom_id res chain seq x y z
N MET A 1 19.26 -38.53 -19.50
CA MET A 1 18.38 -37.34 -19.40
C MET A 1 18.62 -36.72 -18.03
N SER A 2 19.46 -35.67 -17.99
CA SER A 2 19.83 -35.00 -16.74
C SER A 2 18.62 -34.23 -16.20
N LEU A 3 18.16 -34.57 -15.00
CA LEU A 3 17.22 -33.75 -14.23
C LEU A 3 17.96 -32.47 -13.85
N ASN A 4 17.93 -31.47 -14.73
CA ASN A 4 18.37 -30.12 -14.42
C ASN A 4 17.36 -29.50 -13.45
N ARG A 5 17.38 -29.98 -12.21
CA ARG A 5 16.59 -29.47 -11.09
C ARG A 5 17.25 -28.18 -10.63
N TYR A 6 17.28 -27.18 -11.51
CA TYR A 6 17.43 -25.80 -11.09
C TYR A 6 16.15 -25.50 -10.31
N ALA A 7 16.17 -25.76 -9.02
CA ALA A 7 15.22 -25.11 -8.13
C ALA A 7 15.54 -23.62 -8.28
N THR A 8 14.73 -22.92 -9.08
CA THR A 8 14.79 -21.46 -9.21
C THR A 8 14.81 -20.93 -7.79
N LYS A 9 15.93 -20.33 -7.41
CA LYS A 9 16.22 -19.98 -6.03
C LYS A 9 15.21 -18.89 -5.65
N ARG A 10 14.13 -19.29 -4.96
CA ARG A 10 13.10 -18.36 -4.47
C ARG A 10 13.80 -17.24 -3.71
N ASP A 11 13.42 -16.02 -4.05
CA ASP A 11 14.12 -14.83 -3.58
C ASP A 11 14.01 -14.72 -2.06
N LEU A 12 15.09 -14.35 -1.37
CA LEU A 12 15.10 -14.25 0.10
C LEU A 12 14.03 -13.29 0.65
N ASN A 13 13.54 -12.37 -0.18
CA ASN A 13 12.54 -11.38 0.18
C ASN A 13 11.10 -11.91 0.11
N GLU A 14 10.88 -13.01 -0.61
CA GLU A 14 9.54 -13.54 -0.85
C GLU A 14 8.91 -14.03 0.46
N ARG A 15 9.69 -14.74 1.29
CA ARG A 15 9.17 -15.37 2.51
C ARG A 15 8.62 -14.35 3.52
N PRO A 16 9.36 -13.27 3.89
CA PRO A 16 8.82 -12.22 4.75
C PRO A 16 7.54 -11.57 4.20
N ILE A 17 7.46 -11.37 2.88
CA ILE A 17 6.28 -10.78 2.23
C ILE A 17 5.07 -11.70 2.36
N VAL A 18 5.23 -13.00 2.05
CA VAL A 18 4.15 -13.99 2.18
C VAL A 18 3.64 -14.06 3.62
N ASP A 19 4.56 -14.10 4.60
CA ASP A 19 4.20 -14.22 6.01
C ASP A 19 3.43 -12.96 6.49
N ALA A 20 3.85 -11.76 6.08
CA ALA A 20 3.16 -10.51 6.41
C ALA A 20 1.77 -10.38 5.74
N LEU A 21 1.65 -10.75 4.46
CA LEU A 21 0.37 -10.75 3.74
C LEU A 21 -0.63 -11.72 4.40
N ARG A 22 -0.16 -12.91 4.80
CA ARG A 22 -1.00 -13.88 5.52
C ARG A 22 -1.39 -13.37 6.91
N ALA A 23 -0.48 -12.68 7.61
CA ALA A 23 -0.75 -12.13 8.94
C ALA A 23 -1.89 -11.10 8.95
N VAL A 24 -2.08 -10.35 7.85
CA VAL A 24 -3.22 -9.42 7.70
C VAL A 24 -4.51 -10.10 7.21
N GLY A 25 -4.50 -11.42 7.05
CA GLY A 25 -5.65 -12.21 6.65
C GLY A 25 -5.81 -12.38 5.13
N ALA A 26 -4.78 -12.08 4.34
CA ALA A 26 -4.80 -12.37 2.91
C ALA A 26 -4.59 -13.87 2.64
N THR A 27 -5.26 -14.39 1.61
CA THR A 27 -4.94 -15.69 1.04
C THR A 27 -3.80 -15.52 0.07
N VAL A 28 -2.72 -16.29 0.20
CA VAL A 28 -1.51 -16.16 -0.64
C VAL A 28 -1.13 -17.52 -1.22
N VAL A 29 -1.08 -17.59 -2.55
CA VAL A 29 -0.57 -18.72 -3.33
C VAL A 29 0.73 -18.31 -3.99
N GLN A 30 1.80 -19.08 -3.75
CA GLN A 30 3.08 -18.91 -4.43
C GLN A 30 3.00 -19.59 -5.79
N LEU A 31 3.31 -18.83 -6.83
CA LEU A 31 3.35 -19.25 -8.22
C LEU A 31 4.82 -19.38 -8.69
N ASP A 32 5.00 -19.76 -9.95
CA ASP A 32 6.32 -19.88 -10.60
C ASP A 32 6.37 -19.02 -11.88
N LYS A 33 5.27 -19.00 -12.64
CA LYS A 33 5.01 -18.10 -13.76
C LYS A 33 3.50 -17.76 -13.81
N PRO A 34 3.09 -16.63 -14.41
CA PRO A 34 3.95 -15.57 -14.95
C PRO A 34 4.50 -14.61 -13.89
N VAL A 35 3.96 -14.66 -12.66
CA VAL A 35 4.37 -13.85 -11.52
C VAL A 35 4.58 -14.72 -10.28
N ASP A 36 5.18 -14.16 -9.23
CA ASP A 36 5.50 -14.92 -8.00
C ASP A 36 4.31 -15.21 -7.07
N LEU A 37 3.36 -14.28 -6.91
CA LEU A 37 2.29 -14.40 -5.90
C LEU A 37 0.91 -14.08 -6.47
N LEU A 38 -0.06 -14.95 -6.18
CA LEU A 38 -1.49 -14.68 -6.30
C LEU A 38 -2.06 -14.44 -4.89
N VAL A 39 -2.66 -13.27 -4.70
CA VAL A 39 -3.15 -12.80 -3.40
C VAL A 39 -4.63 -12.47 -3.49
N GLY A 40 -5.40 -13.03 -2.58
CA GLY A 40 -6.80 -12.65 -2.35
C GLY A 40 -6.93 -11.87 -1.04
N PHE A 41 -7.48 -10.66 -1.11
CA PHE A 41 -7.70 -9.83 0.08
C PHE A 41 -8.95 -8.96 -0.09
N ARG A 42 -9.83 -8.93 0.91
CA ARG A 42 -11.05 -8.09 0.93
C ARG A 42 -11.90 -8.15 -0.36
N ARG A 43 -12.09 -9.36 -0.91
CA ARG A 43 -12.84 -9.64 -2.16
C ARG A 43 -12.19 -9.13 -3.44
N GLU A 44 -10.93 -8.73 -3.37
CA GLU A 44 -10.12 -8.35 -4.53
C GLU A 44 -8.99 -9.36 -4.76
N THR A 45 -8.55 -9.45 -6.02
CA THR A 45 -7.45 -10.30 -6.46
C THR A 45 -6.28 -9.43 -6.90
N PHE A 46 -5.10 -9.77 -6.38
CA PHE A 46 -3.84 -9.09 -6.66
C PHE A 46 -2.81 -10.10 -7.13
N LEU A 47 -2.06 -9.73 -8.16
CA LEU A 47 -0.89 -10.42 -8.65
C LEU A 47 0.33 -9.60 -8.22
N LEU A 48 1.28 -10.24 -7.54
CA LEU A 48 2.50 -9.57 -7.09
C LEU A 48 3.73 -10.29 -7.63
N GLU A 49 4.59 -9.54 -8.30
CA GLU A 49 5.92 -9.96 -8.72
C GLU A 49 6.95 -9.45 -7.70
N VAL A 50 7.68 -10.35 -7.06
CA VAL A 50 8.65 -10.05 -6.00
C VAL A 50 10.03 -9.89 -6.59
N LYS A 51 10.64 -8.73 -6.39
CA LYS A 51 12.03 -8.49 -6.81
C LYS A 51 12.91 -8.04 -5.65
N GLN A 52 14.18 -8.44 -5.68
CA GLN A 52 15.21 -7.78 -4.88
C GLN A 52 15.26 -6.27 -5.19
N PRO A 53 15.77 -5.39 -4.30
CA PRO A 53 15.78 -3.93 -4.52
C PRO A 53 16.34 -3.46 -5.88
N LYS A 54 17.30 -4.19 -6.45
CA LYS A 54 17.91 -3.91 -7.77
C LYS A 54 17.45 -4.85 -8.89
N GLY A 55 16.58 -5.81 -8.59
CA GLY A 55 16.07 -6.78 -9.56
C GLY A 55 15.21 -6.11 -10.63
N ARG A 56 15.36 -6.52 -11.88
CA ARG A 56 14.51 -6.10 -13.00
C ARG A 56 13.54 -7.21 -13.37
N LEU A 57 12.45 -6.86 -14.02
CA LEU A 57 11.58 -7.84 -14.67
C LEU A 57 12.37 -8.55 -15.78
N THR A 58 12.03 -9.81 -16.02
CA THR A 58 12.48 -10.50 -17.23
C THR A 58 11.58 -10.12 -18.40
N ASP A 59 12.04 -10.31 -19.64
CA ASP A 59 11.26 -9.97 -20.84
C ASP A 59 9.86 -10.63 -20.82
N ASP A 60 9.77 -11.93 -20.49
CA ASP A 60 8.48 -12.65 -20.31
C ASP A 60 7.53 -11.97 -19.31
N GLN A 61 8.09 -11.39 -18.24
CA GLN A 61 7.31 -10.71 -17.20
C GLN A 61 6.88 -9.33 -17.66
N GLU A 62 7.75 -8.59 -18.36
CA GLU A 62 7.39 -7.30 -18.95
C GLU A 62 6.25 -7.45 -19.96
N GLU A 63 6.32 -8.47 -20.83
CA GLU A 63 5.24 -8.80 -21.78
C GLU A 63 3.94 -9.11 -21.04
N PHE A 64 3.98 -9.98 -20.01
CA PHE A 64 2.80 -10.28 -19.21
C PHE A 64 2.22 -9.04 -18.53
N PHE A 65 3.06 -8.15 -18.00
CA PHE A 65 2.61 -6.89 -17.37
C PHE A 65 1.90 -5.97 -18.37
N VAL A 66 2.33 -5.95 -19.63
CA VAL A 66 1.71 -5.14 -20.68
C VAL A 66 0.40 -5.74 -21.16
N GLU A 67 0.34 -7.06 -21.34
CA GLU A 67 -0.82 -7.73 -21.91
C GLU A 67 -1.96 -7.94 -20.90
N TRP A 68 -1.65 -8.04 -19.61
CA TRP A 68 -2.62 -8.40 -18.59
C TRP A 68 -3.82 -7.44 -18.51
N GLN A 69 -5.03 -7.98 -18.70
CA GLN A 69 -6.30 -7.23 -18.65
C GLN A 69 -7.15 -7.55 -17.40
N GLY A 70 -6.59 -8.29 -16.45
CA GLY A 70 -7.33 -8.80 -15.28
C GLY A 70 -7.21 -7.92 -14.04
N GLY A 71 -7.11 -8.58 -12.88
CA GLY A 71 -6.99 -7.92 -11.57
C GLY A 71 -5.70 -7.09 -11.40
N GLN A 72 -5.54 -6.49 -10.23
CA GLN A 72 -4.39 -5.59 -9.97
C GLN A 72 -3.06 -6.35 -10.02
N LEU A 73 -2.07 -5.79 -10.70
CA LEU A 73 -0.75 -6.39 -10.89
C LEU A 73 0.35 -5.40 -10.47
N PHE A 74 1.24 -5.82 -9.56
CA PHE A 74 2.28 -4.95 -9.02
C PHE A 74 3.65 -5.64 -8.92
N THR A 75 4.73 -4.88 -9.11
CA THR A 75 6.07 -5.30 -8.68
C THR A 75 6.34 -4.78 -7.27
N VAL A 76 6.73 -5.68 -6.37
CA VAL A 76 7.00 -5.36 -4.96
C VAL A 76 8.42 -5.76 -4.56
N ARG A 77 9.00 -4.98 -3.65
CA ARG A 77 10.40 -5.15 -3.20
C ARG A 77 10.55 -5.24 -1.69
N SER A 78 9.49 -4.94 -0.94
CA SER A 78 9.46 -5.00 0.52
C SER A 78 8.09 -5.40 1.05
N VAL A 79 8.04 -5.75 2.33
CA VAL A 79 6.81 -6.08 3.06
C VAL A 79 5.85 -4.89 3.08
N GLU A 80 6.37 -3.69 3.38
CA GLU A 80 5.60 -2.46 3.48
C GLU A 80 4.92 -2.13 2.15
N GLN A 81 5.67 -2.28 1.05
CA GLN A 81 5.13 -2.05 -0.29
C GLN A 81 4.03 -3.07 -0.62
N ALA A 82 4.24 -4.35 -0.32
CA ALA A 82 3.24 -5.38 -0.58
C ALA A 82 1.93 -5.13 0.20
N LEU A 83 2.03 -4.77 1.49
CA LEU A 83 0.88 -4.42 2.32
C LEU A 83 0.16 -3.16 1.81
N ALA A 84 0.90 -2.16 1.33
CA ALA A 84 0.33 -0.96 0.75
C ALA A 84 -0.44 -1.26 -0.55
N CYS A 85 0.13 -2.08 -1.45
CA CYS A 85 -0.49 -2.47 -2.71
C CYS A 85 -1.86 -3.15 -2.51
N ILE A 86 -2.01 -3.97 -1.46
CA ILE A 86 -3.30 -4.63 -1.16
C ILE A 86 -4.21 -3.78 -0.26
N GLY A 87 -3.83 -2.55 0.10
CA GLY A 87 -4.62 -1.69 0.98
C GLY A 87 -4.71 -2.18 2.43
N ALA A 88 -3.73 -2.98 2.88
CA ALA A 88 -3.62 -3.47 4.26
C ALA A 88 -2.83 -2.51 5.17
N THR A 89 -2.41 -1.34 4.66
CA THR A 89 -1.83 -0.30 5.51
C THR A 89 -2.92 0.35 6.36
N SER A 90 -2.62 0.54 7.64
CA SER A 90 -3.43 1.37 8.51
C SER A 90 -3.27 2.81 8.04
N GLN A 91 -4.17 3.29 7.18
CA GLN A 91 -4.38 4.73 7.14
C GLN A 91 -4.92 5.10 8.52
N SER A 92 -4.04 5.71 9.33
CA SER A 92 -4.48 6.67 10.32
C SER A 92 -5.55 7.51 9.63
N ARG A 93 -6.79 7.42 10.13
CA ARG A 93 -7.85 8.37 9.76
C ARG A 93 -7.40 9.73 10.27
N VAL A 94 -6.45 10.37 9.58
CA VAL A 94 -6.19 11.78 9.80
C VAL A 94 -7.37 12.50 9.20
N ASN A 95 -8.26 12.90 10.10
CA ASN A 95 -9.31 13.88 9.94
C ASN A 95 -10.45 13.52 8.96
N ASP A 96 -11.38 12.69 9.45
CA ASP A 96 -12.80 12.92 9.17
C ASP A 96 -13.21 14.21 9.93
N ASN A 97 -12.65 15.36 9.51
CA ASN A 97 -13.30 16.63 9.80
C ASN A 97 -14.50 16.67 8.87
N ARG A 98 -15.58 16.02 9.30
CA ARG A 98 -16.87 16.65 9.13
C ARG A 98 -16.70 18.02 9.78
N GLU A 99 -16.40 19.02 8.96
CA GLU A 99 -16.86 20.38 9.22
C GLU A 99 -18.37 20.25 9.43
N SER A 100 -18.72 19.94 10.68
CA SER A 100 -20.04 20.12 11.22
C SER A 100 -20.19 21.63 11.25
N TRP A 101 -20.62 22.19 10.12
CA TRP A 101 -21.23 23.49 10.09
C TRP A 101 -22.46 23.36 10.99
N GLU A 102 -22.41 23.93 12.18
CA GLU A 102 -23.65 24.36 12.80
C GLU A 102 -24.02 25.65 12.07
N THR A 103 -25.00 25.56 11.16
CA THR A 103 -25.65 26.76 10.63
C THR A 103 -26.34 27.47 11.79
N GLY A 104 -25.72 28.52 12.30
CA GLY A 104 -26.45 29.55 13.04
C GLY A 104 -27.50 30.18 12.11
N PRO A 105 -28.62 30.70 12.66
CA PRO A 105 -29.59 31.41 11.84
C PRO A 105 -28.85 32.58 11.18
N HIS A 106 -28.92 32.66 9.84
CA HIS A 106 -28.35 33.71 8.98
C HIS A 106 -26.99 33.47 8.27
N GLY A 107 -26.35 32.30 8.38
CA GLY A 107 -25.38 31.83 7.36
C GLY A 107 -24.21 32.77 7.00
N VAL A 108 -23.50 33.34 7.97
CA VAL A 108 -22.27 34.15 7.74
C VAL A 108 -21.06 33.49 8.41
N SER A 109 -20.04 33.15 7.61
CA SER A 109 -18.76 32.62 8.08
C SER A 109 -17.83 33.76 8.54
N ILE A 110 -17.48 33.79 9.83
CA ILE A 110 -16.47 34.70 10.37
C ILE A 110 -15.15 33.95 10.58
N GLY A 111 -14.07 34.45 9.98
CA GLY A 111 -12.73 33.87 10.08
C GLY A 111 -12.14 33.92 11.49
N PRO A 112 -10.98 33.27 11.73
CA PRO A 112 -10.44 33.08 13.08
C PRO A 112 -10.02 34.42 13.71
N ARG A 113 -10.56 34.68 14.90
CA ARG A 113 -10.28 35.87 15.73
C ARG A 113 -8.86 35.78 16.29
N ILE A 114 -7.95 36.65 15.85
CA ILE A 114 -6.63 36.84 16.47
C ILE A 114 -6.84 37.48 17.87
N PRO A 115 -6.32 36.89 18.96
CA PRO A 115 -6.40 37.51 20.29
C PRO A 115 -5.48 38.72 20.38
N ALA A 116 -6.00 39.81 20.97
CA ALA A 116 -5.30 41.07 21.17
C ALA A 116 -4.13 40.94 22.15
N ALA A 117 -3.03 41.63 21.86
CA ALA A 117 -1.85 41.72 22.71
C ALA A 117 -2.16 42.58 23.96
N ASP A 118 -1.92 42.01 25.14
CA ASP A 118 -2.04 42.71 26.42
C ASP A 118 -0.93 43.74 26.59
N SER A 119 -1.28 45.02 26.52
CA SER A 119 -0.48 46.13 27.02
C SER A 119 -0.77 46.33 28.51
N GLN A 120 0.06 45.78 29.39
CA GLN A 120 0.14 46.23 30.79
C GLN A 120 1.36 47.14 30.94
N GLY A 121 1.10 48.43 31.11
CA GLY A 121 2.01 49.36 31.76
C GLY A 121 1.42 49.75 33.11
N GLU A 122 2.25 49.74 34.17
CA GLU A 122 2.05 50.51 35.41
C GLU A 122 3.29 50.37 36.34
N PRO A 123 3.48 51.18 37.40
CA PRO A 123 4.29 52.41 37.33
C PRO A 123 5.36 52.55 38.43
N LYS A 124 6.31 53.48 38.24
CA LYS A 124 6.70 54.54 39.21
C LYS A 124 7.66 55.54 38.58
#